data_AF-A0A7J4QDV3-F1
#
_entry.id   AF-A0A7J4QDV3-F1
#
_cell.length_a   1.000
_cell.length_b   1.000
_cell.length_c   1.000
_cell.angle_alpha   90.00
_cell.angle_beta   90.00
_cell.angle_gamma   90.00
#
_symmetry.space_group_name_H-M   'P 1'
#
loop_
_entity.id
_entity.type
_entity.pdbx_description
1 polymer ?
#
loop_
_entity_poly.entity_id
_entity_poly.type
_entity_poly.pdbx_seq_one_letter_code
_entity_poly.pdbx_strand_id
1 'polypeptide(L)'
;MAKDGEAYGFMYCSATTQQIITELADAREITQAPSMLGIDLVAQVDQIDTSGDSALADIVQRAKAEKMSHVIKASMPNAGNRRVAGLLGNIIDGLYASPLYPAGAPYCAGVVYKKGAEYVFKRD
;
A
#
# COMPACT_ATOMS: atom_id res chain seq x y z
N MET A 1 15.03 20.69 4.28
CA MET A 1 14.72 19.34 4.81
C MET A 1 14.03 18.57 3.70
N ALA A 2 14.57 17.41 3.30
CA ALA A 2 13.88 16.57 2.32
C ALA A 2 12.59 16.06 2.98
N LYS A 3 11.46 16.20 2.30
CA LYS A 3 10.19 15.67 2.82
C LYS A 3 10.27 14.15 2.79
N ASP A 4 9.77 13.51 3.84
CA ASP A 4 9.62 12.06 3.88
C ASP A 4 8.61 11.65 2.80
N GLY A 5 8.92 10.54 2.12
CA GLY A 5 8.09 10.01 1.07
C GLY A 5 6.98 9.16 1.67
N GLU A 6 5.78 9.23 1.11
CA GLU A 6 4.63 8.45 1.56
C GLU A 6 3.87 7.85 0.37
N ALA A 7 3.36 6.64 0.54
CA ALA A 7 2.46 5.97 -0.40
C ALA A 7 1.47 5.06 0.33
N TYR A 8 0.34 4.80 -0.32
CA TYR A 8 -0.70 3.91 0.18
C TYR A 8 -0.97 2.81 -0.83
N GLY A 9 -1.10 1.58 -0.35
CA GLY A 9 -1.41 0.41 -1.15
C GLY A 9 -2.74 -0.16 -0.69
N PHE A 10 -3.74 -0.13 -1.55
CA PHE A 10 -5.07 -0.70 -1.30
C PHE A 10 -5.13 -2.08 -1.93
N MET A 11 -5.63 -3.07 -1.19
CA MET A 11 -5.72 -4.45 -1.69
C MET A 11 -6.96 -5.15 -1.15
N TYR A 12 -7.53 -6.02 -1.98
CA TYR A 12 -8.47 -7.03 -1.50
C TYR A 12 -7.70 -8.27 -1.07
N CYS A 13 -7.91 -8.71 0.17
CA CYS A 13 -7.42 -9.98 0.69
C CYS A 13 -8.44 -10.57 1.67
N SER A 14 -8.73 -11.86 1.54
CA SER A 14 -9.62 -12.61 2.44
C SER A 14 -8.89 -13.19 3.66
N ALA A 15 -7.56 -13.11 3.69
CA ALA A 15 -6.76 -13.57 4.82
C ALA A 15 -6.93 -12.64 6.03
N THR A 16 -6.59 -13.15 7.20
CA THR A 16 -6.59 -12.36 8.44
C THR A 16 -5.42 -11.37 8.44
N THR A 17 -5.57 -10.27 9.19
CA THR A 17 -4.48 -9.28 9.41
C THR A 17 -3.18 -9.95 9.86
N GLN A 18 -3.26 -10.97 10.73
CA GLN A 18 -2.07 -11.69 11.21
C GLN A 18 -1.36 -12.47 10.11
N GLN A 19 -2.10 -13.14 9.22
CA GLN A 19 -1.53 -13.84 8.07
C GLN A 19 -0.86 -12.85 7.12
N ILE A 20 -1.49 -11.70 6.87
CA ILE A 20 -0.93 -10.64 6.02
C ILE A 20 0.37 -10.11 6.64
N ILE A 21 0.44 -9.90 7.96
CA ILE A 21 1.66 -9.44 8.65
C ILE A 21 2.80 -10.44 8.49
N THR A 22 2.52 -11.74 8.63
CA THR A 22 3.53 -12.80 8.44
C THR A 22 4.10 -12.73 7.02
N GLU A 23 3.24 -12.72 6.03
CA GLU A 23 3.62 -12.76 4.61
C GLU A 23 4.24 -11.43 4.14
N LEU A 24 3.90 -10.32 4.80
CA LEU A 24 4.52 -9.02 4.57
C LEU A 24 5.99 -9.02 4.96
N ALA A 25 6.38 -9.76 6.01
CA ALA A 25 7.79 -9.91 6.36
C ALA A 25 8.57 -10.62 5.24
N ASP A 26 8.03 -11.72 4.73
CA ASP A 26 8.64 -12.49 3.64
C ASP A 26 8.67 -11.69 2.34
N ALA A 27 7.59 -10.99 1.99
CA ALA A 27 7.54 -10.12 0.82
C ALA A 27 8.58 -8.99 0.89
N ARG A 28 8.85 -8.43 2.08
CA ARG A 28 9.92 -7.43 2.26
C ARG A 28 11.30 -8.02 2.02
N GLU A 29 11.55 -9.25 2.48
CA GLU A 29 12.84 -9.93 2.28
C GLU A 29 13.06 -10.26 0.80
N ILE A 30 12.07 -10.85 0.14
CA ILE A 30 12.13 -11.22 -1.29
C ILE A 30 12.35 -10.00 -2.17
N THR A 31 11.66 -8.90 -1.87
CA THR A 31 11.76 -7.65 -2.66
C THR A 31 12.95 -6.79 -2.28
N GLN A 32 13.75 -7.22 -1.30
CA GLN A 32 14.88 -6.48 -0.75
C GLN A 32 14.50 -5.05 -0.36
N ALA A 33 13.32 -4.91 0.27
CA ALA A 33 12.80 -3.62 0.69
C ALA A 33 13.80 -2.95 1.66
N PRO A 34 14.15 -1.66 1.47
CA PRO A 34 15.08 -0.96 2.36
C PRO A 34 14.61 -1.02 3.81
N SER A 35 15.55 -1.20 4.76
CA SER A 35 15.23 -1.23 6.20
C SER A 35 14.61 0.08 6.69
N MET A 36 14.96 1.20 6.04
CA MET A 36 14.38 2.52 6.31
C MET A 36 12.95 2.72 5.78
N LEU A 37 12.41 1.77 5.02
CA LEU A 37 11.01 1.80 4.60
C LEU A 37 10.14 1.35 5.79
N GLY A 38 9.44 2.32 6.38
CA GLY A 38 8.37 2.07 7.33
C GLY A 38 7.17 1.50 6.60
N ILE A 39 6.57 0.44 7.15
CA ILE A 39 5.36 -0.17 6.62
C ILE A 39 4.40 -0.40 7.77
N ASP A 40 3.17 0.05 7.60
CA ASP A 40 2.08 -0.12 8.54
C ASP A 40 0.89 -0.75 7.83
N LEU A 41 0.33 -1.81 8.41
CA LEU A 41 -0.85 -2.49 7.89
C LEU A 41 -2.07 -1.94 8.63
N VAL A 42 -2.89 -1.20 7.89
CA VAL A 42 -4.19 -0.76 8.35
C VAL A 42 -5.20 -1.83 7.97
N ALA A 43 -5.73 -2.51 9.00
CA ALA A 43 -6.54 -3.71 8.85
C ALA A 43 -7.82 -3.49 8.02
N GLN A 44 -8.35 -2.26 8.02
CA GLN A 44 -9.55 -1.91 7.26
C GLN A 44 -9.39 -0.56 6.58
N VAL A 45 -9.86 -0.45 5.34
CA VAL A 45 -9.88 0.82 4.57
C VAL A 45 -10.60 1.94 5.34
N ASP A 46 -11.59 1.61 6.17
CA ASP A 46 -12.33 2.56 7.02
C ASP A 46 -11.49 3.19 8.14
N GLN A 47 -10.34 2.62 8.48
CA GLN A 47 -9.47 3.08 9.56
C GLN A 47 -8.41 4.09 9.10
N ILE A 48 -8.34 4.40 7.80
CA ILE A 48 -7.44 5.42 7.29
C ILE A 48 -7.93 6.79 7.76
N ASP A 49 -7.10 7.49 8.52
CA ASP A 49 -7.34 8.88 8.89
C ASP A 49 -7.17 9.77 7.66
N THR A 50 -8.28 10.34 7.21
CA THR A 50 -8.33 11.29 6.09
C THR A 50 -8.56 12.72 6.58
N SER A 51 -8.51 12.96 7.90
CA SER A 51 -8.73 14.29 8.46
C SER A 51 -7.64 15.25 7.97
N GLY A 52 -8.04 16.27 7.21
CA GLY A 52 -7.11 17.24 6.61
C GLY A 52 -6.51 16.86 5.26
N ASP A 53 -6.88 15.72 4.66
CA ASP A 53 -6.48 15.35 3.29
C ASP A 53 -7.68 14.87 2.45
N SER A 54 -8.42 15.82 1.87
CA SER A 54 -9.60 15.53 1.04
C SER A 54 -9.27 14.67 -0.18
N ALA A 55 -8.07 14.85 -0.75
CA ALA A 55 -7.64 14.03 -1.89
C ALA A 55 -7.41 12.56 -1.48
N LEU A 56 -6.97 12.30 -0.24
CA LEU A 56 -6.89 10.94 0.30
C LEU A 56 -8.29 10.37 0.56
N ALA A 57 -9.23 11.19 1.04
CA ALA A 57 -10.60 10.78 1.26
C ALA A 57 -11.26 10.26 -0.03
N ASP A 58 -11.04 10.92 -1.17
CA ASP A 58 -11.56 10.48 -2.47
C ASP A 58 -10.99 9.11 -2.88
N ILE A 59 -9.70 8.86 -2.64
CA ILE A 59 -9.08 7.56 -2.90
C ILE A 59 -9.68 6.48 -2.00
N VAL A 60 -9.84 6.77 -0.71
CA VAL A 60 -10.44 5.84 0.26
C VAL A 60 -11.86 5.47 -0.15
N GLN A 61 -12.66 6.42 -0.62
CA GLN A 61 -14.02 6.14 -1.14
C GLN A 61 -13.99 5.25 -2.40
N ARG A 62 -13.07 5.50 -3.33
CA ARG A 62 -12.90 4.64 -4.52
C ARG A 62 -12.49 3.22 -4.14
N ALA A 63 -11.52 3.07 -3.23
CA ALA A 63 -11.08 1.77 -2.74
C ALA A 63 -12.23 0.97 -2.09
N LYS A 64 -13.14 1.64 -1.37
CA LYS A 64 -14.36 1.02 -0.82
C LYS A 64 -15.32 0.58 -1.91
N ALA A 65 -15.56 1.40 -2.93
CA ALA A 65 -16.41 1.05 -4.06
C ALA A 65 -15.88 -0.17 -4.83
N GLU A 66 -14.55 -0.31 -4.89
CA GLU A 66 -13.85 -1.48 -5.46
C GLU A 66 -13.73 -2.67 -4.49
N LYS A 67 -14.33 -2.57 -3.29
CA LYS A 67 -14.32 -3.60 -2.25
C LYS A 67 -12.92 -3.98 -1.74
N MET A 68 -11.95 -3.07 -1.79
CA MET A 68 -10.66 -3.26 -1.15
C MET A 68 -10.85 -3.42 0.37
N SER A 69 -10.17 -4.38 0.98
CA SER A 69 -10.35 -4.70 2.40
C SER A 69 -9.25 -4.15 3.30
N HIS A 70 -8.01 -4.09 2.80
CA HIS A 70 -6.84 -3.71 3.59
C HIS A 70 -6.06 -2.56 2.93
N VAL A 71 -5.32 -1.82 3.76
CA VAL A 71 -4.42 -0.76 3.30
C VAL A 71 -3.04 -0.94 3.91
N ILE A 72 -2.01 -0.85 3.09
CA ILE A 72 -0.63 -0.79 3.52
C ILE A 72 -0.15 0.64 3.35
N LYS A 73 0.22 1.30 4.44
CA LYS A 73 0.86 2.60 4.42
C LYS A 73 2.38 2.40 4.40
N ALA A 74 3.06 3.06 3.48
CA ALA A 74 4.52 3.06 3.42
C ALA A 74 5.06 4.48 3.57
N SER A 75 6.12 4.63 4.35
CA SER A 75 6.85 5.89 4.49
C SER A 75 8.36 5.67 4.49
N MET A 76 9.12 6.62 3.95
CA MET A 76 10.58 6.53 3.93
C MET A 76 11.21 7.91 4.04
N PRO A 77 12.15 8.12 4.99
CA PRO A 77 12.77 9.42 5.16
C PRO A 77 13.67 9.77 3.99
N ASN A 78 13.73 11.06 3.66
CA ASN A 78 14.56 11.59 2.56
C ASN A 78 14.29 10.95 1.19
N ALA A 79 13.05 10.51 0.94
CA ALA A 79 12.64 9.87 -0.30
C ALA A 79 11.44 10.57 -0.94
N GLY A 80 11.33 10.52 -2.27
CA GLY A 80 10.14 11.02 -2.95
C GLY A 80 8.98 10.02 -2.90
N ASN A 81 7.74 10.53 -2.82
CA ASN A 81 6.50 9.75 -2.83
C ASN A 81 6.46 8.68 -3.93
N ARG A 82 6.86 9.03 -5.16
CA ARG A 82 6.93 8.09 -6.29
C ARG A 82 7.88 6.91 -6.04
N ARG A 83 9.02 7.16 -5.38
CA ARG A 83 9.98 6.10 -5.03
C ARG A 83 9.38 5.16 -3.99
N VAL A 84 8.72 5.72 -2.97
CA VAL A 84 8.05 4.94 -1.92
C VAL A 84 6.91 4.09 -2.52
N ALA A 85 6.10 4.65 -3.42
CA ALA A 85 5.11 3.90 -4.18
C ALA A 85 5.73 2.79 -5.02
N GLY A 86 6.87 3.05 -5.65
CA GLY A 86 7.65 2.04 -6.37
C GLY A 86 7.93 0.81 -5.51
N LEU A 87 8.56 1.03 -4.36
CA LEU A 87 8.90 -0.01 -3.38
C LEU A 87 7.66 -0.72 -2.83
N LEU A 88 6.63 0.04 -2.44
CA LEU A 88 5.38 -0.53 -1.93
C LEU A 88 4.70 -1.42 -2.96
N GLY A 89 4.69 -1.02 -4.24
CA GLY A 89 4.13 -1.87 -5.30
C GLY A 89 4.89 -3.18 -5.45
N ASN A 90 6.22 -3.18 -5.34
CA ASN A 90 6.99 -4.43 -5.40
C ASN A 90 6.62 -5.36 -4.23
N ILE A 91 6.42 -4.81 -3.03
CA ILE A 91 6.00 -5.57 -1.85
C ILE A 91 4.61 -6.18 -2.06
N ILE A 92 3.67 -5.41 -2.59
CA ILE A 92 2.33 -5.92 -2.93
C ILE A 92 2.43 -7.01 -4.00
N ASP A 93 3.26 -6.85 -5.02
CA ASP A 93 3.48 -7.89 -6.02
C ASP A 93 4.06 -9.16 -5.38
N GLY A 94 4.93 -9.02 -4.38
CA GLY A 94 5.42 -10.12 -3.55
C GLY A 94 4.33 -10.81 -2.73
N LEU A 95 3.40 -10.05 -2.13
CA LEU A 95 2.23 -10.60 -1.43
C LEU A 95 1.33 -11.40 -2.39
N TYR A 96 1.13 -10.92 -3.63
CA TYR A 96 0.36 -11.65 -4.65
C TYR A 96 1.03 -12.93 -5.15
N ALA A 97 2.34 -13.06 -4.96
CA ALA A 97 3.08 -14.29 -5.20
C ALA A 97 3.06 -15.25 -3.99
N SER A 98 2.45 -14.86 -2.88
CA SER A 98 2.43 -15.60 -1.62
C SER A 98 1.16 -16.45 -1.45
N PRO A 99 1.14 -17.41 -0.51
CA PRO A 99 -0.03 -18.24 -0.22
C PRO A 99 -1.30 -17.47 0.19
N LEU A 100 -1.20 -16.16 0.46
CA LEU A 100 -2.37 -15.29 0.67
C LEU A 100 -3.33 -15.28 -0.53
N TYR A 101 -2.79 -15.48 -1.73
CA TYR A 101 -3.56 -15.43 -2.97
C TYR A 101 -3.49 -16.78 -3.68
N PRO A 102 -4.65 -17.38 -4.01
CA PRO A 102 -4.68 -18.57 -4.86
C PRO A 102 -3.99 -18.31 -6.19
N ALA A 103 -3.34 -19.34 -6.75
CA ALA A 103 -2.74 -19.24 -8.07
C ALA A 103 -3.78 -18.80 -9.12
N GLY A 104 -3.47 -17.73 -9.86
CA GLY A 104 -4.38 -17.15 -10.85
C GLY A 104 -5.48 -16.23 -10.28
N ALA A 105 -5.41 -15.87 -9.00
CA ALA A 105 -6.29 -14.84 -8.43
C ALA A 105 -6.12 -13.52 -9.21
N PRO A 106 -7.22 -12.80 -9.51
CA PRO A 106 -7.13 -11.51 -10.18
C PRO A 106 -6.36 -10.52 -9.31
N TYR A 107 -5.51 -9.72 -9.95
CA TYR A 107 -4.77 -8.66 -9.27
C TYR A 107 -5.72 -7.51 -8.92
N CYS A 108 -6.16 -7.48 -7.66
CA CYS A 108 -7.07 -6.49 -7.11
C CYS A 108 -6.32 -5.62 -6.08
N ALA A 109 -5.38 -4.81 -6.57
CA ALA A 109 -4.66 -3.85 -5.76
C ALA A 109 -4.31 -2.57 -6.54
N GLY A 110 -4.18 -1.47 -5.79
CA GLY A 110 -3.81 -0.16 -6.30
C GLY A 110 -2.86 0.54 -5.35
N VAL A 111 -1.73 1.03 -5.88
CA VAL A 111 -0.79 1.87 -5.13
C VAL A 111 -0.98 3.31 -5.56
N VAL A 112 -1.13 4.21 -4.60
CA VAL A 112 -1.24 5.65 -4.83
C VAL A 112 -0.16 6.41 -4.08
N TYR A 113 0.15 7.59 -4.58
CA TYR A 113 1.05 8.53 -3.92
C TYR A 113 0.68 9.97 -4.22
N LYS A 114 1.01 10.87 -3.29
CA LYS A 114 0.69 12.29 -3.44
C LYS A 114 1.64 12.96 -4.43
N LYS A 115 1.10 13.63 -5.45
CA LYS A 115 1.81 14.43 -6.45
C LYS A 115 1.20 15.83 -6.48
N GLY A 116 1.84 16.77 -5.78
CA GLY A 116 1.27 18.10 -5.56
C GLY A 116 0.08 18.05 -4.59
N ALA A 117 -1.09 18.45 -5.05
CA ALA A 117 -2.33 18.43 -4.27
C ALA A 117 -3.16 17.14 -4.45
N GLU A 118 -2.78 16.27 -5.39
CA GLU A 118 -3.58 15.12 -5.80
C GLU A 118 -2.89 13.79 -5.45
N TYR A 119 -3.67 12.71 -5.35
CA TYR A 119 -3.16 11.34 -5.33
C TYR A 119 -3.27 10.75 -6.72
N VAL A 120 -2.17 10.17 -7.19
CA VAL A 120 -2.11 9.47 -8.49
C VAL A 120 -1.78 8.00 -8.27
N PHE A 121 -2.28 7.13 -9.14
CA PHE A 121 -1.94 5.72 -9.11
C PHE A 121 -0.52 5.50 -9.65
N LYS A 122 0.22 4.54 -9.10
CA LYS A 122 1.55 4.13 -9.59
C LYS A 122 1.52 3.69 -11.07
N ARG A 123 0.36 3.24 -11.56
CA ARG A 123 0.17 2.79 -12.94
C ARG A 123 0.11 3.94 -13.97
N ASP A 124 0.08 5.20 -13.52
CA ASP A 124 0.11 6.41 -14.36
C ASP A 124 1.50 7.08 -14.45
#